data_AF-A0A9N9NVW1-F1
#
_entry.id   AF-A0A9N9NVW1-F1
#
_cell.length_a   1.000
_cell.length_b   1.000
_cell.length_c   1.000
_cell.angle_alpha   90.00
_cell.angle_beta   90.00
_cell.angle_gamma   90.00
#
_symmetry.space_group_name_H-M   'P 1'
#
loop_
_entity.id
_entity.type
_entity.pdbx_description
1 polymer ?
#
loop_
_entity_poly.entity_id
_entity_poly.type
_entity_poly.pdbx_seq_one_letter_code
_entity_poly.pdbx_strand_id
1 'polypeptide(L)'
;MSSSNNLESAHELEHNTSNESNNITVDNIQRYIKKSKIQNTDACTQKWVRSLQEYRKKKNISYDIQTLNDKNQLEQELCEFFADMKRQDGKPYKPESIVSAYTSLRRYLFEGSAIKN
;
A
#
# COMPACT_ATOMS: atom_id res chain seq x y z
N MET A 1 58.08 58.74 -23.50
CA MET A 1 57.00 58.92 -24.49
C MET A 1 56.55 57.53 -24.88
N SER A 2 55.40 57.01 -24.51
CA SER A 2 54.23 57.56 -23.84
C SER A 2 53.56 56.40 -23.09
N SER A 3 53.06 56.71 -21.89
CA SER A 3 51.77 56.33 -21.28
C SER A 3 51.31 54.86 -21.32
N SER A 4 50.61 54.28 -20.34
CA SER A 4 50.23 54.55 -18.95
C SER A 4 49.17 53.48 -18.63
N ASN A 5 49.24 52.88 -17.44
CA ASN A 5 48.11 52.42 -16.61
C ASN A 5 47.23 51.26 -17.17
N ASN A 6 46.68 50.32 -16.39
CA ASN A 6 46.11 50.43 -15.05
C ASN A 6 45.95 49.03 -14.40
N LEU A 7 45.99 49.02 -13.07
CA LEU A 7 45.46 47.97 -12.18
C LEU A 7 43.98 47.71 -12.46
N GLU A 8 43.51 46.47 -12.27
CA GLU A 8 42.30 46.19 -11.46
C GLU A 8 42.25 44.69 -11.11
N SER A 9 41.82 44.40 -9.89
CA SER A 9 41.71 43.12 -9.21
C SER A 9 40.24 42.70 -9.14
N ALA A 10 39.90 41.43 -9.42
CA ALA A 10 38.66 40.76 -8.96
C ALA A 10 38.76 39.26 -9.33
N HIS A 11 38.99 38.34 -8.40
CA HIS A 11 37.97 37.66 -7.59
C HIS A 11 36.82 37.03 -8.40
N GLU A 12 37.13 36.01 -9.21
CA GLU A 12 36.11 35.11 -9.76
C GLU A 12 35.84 33.95 -8.78
N LEU A 13 34.96 34.22 -7.82
CA LEU A 13 34.13 33.22 -7.15
C LEU A 13 32.69 33.51 -7.56
N GLU A 14 32.24 32.98 -8.68
CA GLU A 14 30.80 32.89 -8.96
C GLU A 14 30.28 31.50 -8.57
N HIS A 15 29.76 31.49 -7.35
CA HIS A 15 28.84 30.49 -6.83
C HIS A 15 27.62 30.38 -7.75
N ASN A 16 27.53 29.32 -8.55
CA ASN A 16 26.30 28.99 -9.26
C ASN A 16 25.39 28.15 -8.37
N THR A 17 24.77 28.79 -7.36
CA THR A 17 23.57 28.27 -6.70
C THR A 17 22.38 28.55 -7.59
N SER A 18 22.14 27.69 -8.57
CA SER A 18 20.89 27.69 -9.33
C SER A 18 19.85 26.84 -8.61
N ASN A 19 18.90 27.54 -8.01
CA ASN A 19 17.65 27.05 -7.42
C ASN A 19 17.03 25.88 -8.19
N GLU A 20 17.05 24.69 -7.59
CA GLU A 20 16.19 23.58 -7.98
C GLU A 20 14.75 23.92 -7.58
N SER A 21 14.10 24.67 -8.45
CA SER A 21 12.69 25.01 -8.34
C SER A 21 11.89 23.72 -8.34
N ASN A 22 11.23 23.43 -7.22
CA ASN A 22 10.30 22.31 -7.02
C ASN A 22 9.07 22.43 -7.95
N ASN A 23 9.28 22.33 -9.26
CA ASN A 23 8.21 22.15 -10.23
C ASN A 23 7.70 20.72 -10.10
N ILE A 24 6.74 20.54 -9.19
CA ILE A 24 5.90 19.36 -9.17
C ILE A 24 5.02 19.42 -10.43
N THR A 25 5.57 18.97 -11.56
CA THR A 25 4.85 18.87 -12.83
C THR A 25 3.67 17.92 -12.66
N VAL A 26 2.55 18.19 -13.33
CA VAL A 26 1.37 17.30 -13.38
C VAL A 26 1.77 15.87 -13.73
N ASP A 27 2.77 15.68 -14.58
CA ASP A 27 3.33 14.39 -14.95
C ASP A 27 3.99 13.65 -13.78
N ASN A 28 4.69 14.37 -12.90
CA ASN A 28 5.26 13.79 -11.68
C ASN A 28 4.15 13.35 -10.72
N ILE A 29 3.11 14.17 -10.56
CA ILE A 29 1.93 13.83 -9.74
C ILE A 29 1.24 12.59 -10.30
N GLN A 30 0.95 12.56 -11.61
CA GLN A 30 0.33 11.42 -12.27
C GLN A 30 1.18 10.16 -12.19
N ARG A 31 2.52 10.29 -12.28
CA ARG A 31 3.45 9.17 -12.07
C ARG A 31 3.35 8.60 -10.67
N TYR A 32 3.31 9.44 -9.63
CA TYR A 32 3.15 8.96 -8.25
C TYR A 32 1.75 8.41 -7.99
N ILE A 33 0.69 8.98 -8.58
CA ILE A 33 -0.68 8.42 -8.51
C ILE A 33 -0.76 7.04 -9.19
N LYS A 34 -0.12 6.87 -10.36
CA LYS A 34 -0.07 5.57 -11.05
C LYS A 34 0.78 4.56 -10.28
N LYS A 35 1.90 4.99 -9.68
CA LYS A 35 2.74 4.13 -8.83
C LYS A 35 2.08 3.81 -7.48
N SER A 36 1.23 4.71 -6.96
CA SER A 36 0.46 4.48 -5.73
C SER A 36 -0.74 3.56 -5.95
N LYS A 37 -1.24 3.46 -7.19
CA LYS A 37 -2.04 2.32 -7.66
C LYS A 37 -1.15 1.08 -7.78
N ILE A 38 -0.78 0.56 -6.62
CA ILE A 38 0.05 -0.63 -6.50
C ILE A 38 -0.81 -1.83 -6.92
N GLN A 39 -0.64 -2.30 -8.17
CA GLN A 39 -1.24 -3.55 -8.66
C GLN A 39 -0.95 -4.74 -7.73
N ASN A 40 0.19 -4.71 -7.02
CA ASN A 40 0.52 -5.68 -5.98
C ASN A 40 -0.48 -5.70 -4.82
N THR A 41 -1.23 -4.62 -4.56
CA THR A 41 -2.17 -4.53 -3.45
C THR A 41 -3.49 -5.20 -3.78
N ASP A 42 -3.98 -5.06 -5.01
CA ASP A 42 -5.17 -5.77 -5.47
C ASP A 42 -4.88 -7.28 -5.57
N ALA A 43 -3.72 -7.64 -6.15
CA ALA A 43 -3.28 -9.02 -6.21
C ALA A 43 -3.12 -9.66 -4.83
N CYS A 44 -2.52 -8.93 -3.87
CA CYS A 44 -2.40 -9.39 -2.49
C CYS A 44 -3.77 -9.53 -1.81
N THR A 45 -4.67 -8.58 -2.05
CA THR A 45 -6.04 -8.64 -1.52
C THR A 45 -6.79 -9.83 -2.06
N GLN A 46 -6.77 -10.05 -3.37
CA GLN A 46 -7.38 -11.22 -4.01
C GLN A 46 -6.78 -12.54 -3.51
N LYS A 47 -5.46 -12.59 -3.25
CA LYS A 47 -4.83 -13.76 -2.63
C LYS A 47 -5.43 -14.09 -1.28
N TRP A 48 -5.55 -13.10 -0.39
CA TRP A 48 -6.09 -13.32 0.95
C TRP A 48 -7.59 -13.60 0.94
N VAL A 49 -8.36 -12.97 0.04
CA VAL A 49 -9.77 -13.28 -0.19
C VAL A 49 -9.97 -14.73 -0.62
N ARG A 50 -9.15 -15.23 -1.57
CA ARG A 50 -9.19 -16.64 -1.98
C ARG A 50 -8.88 -17.58 -0.81
N SER A 51 -7.86 -17.25 -0.02
CA SER A 51 -7.50 -18.03 1.17
C SER A 51 -8.66 -18.12 2.17
N LEU A 52 -9.38 -17.02 2.38
CA LEU A 52 -10.56 -16.98 3.25
C LEU A 52 -11.73 -17.79 2.67
N GLN A 53 -11.97 -17.69 1.36
CA GLN A 53 -13.01 -18.48 0.67
C GLN A 53 -12.72 -19.99 0.75
N GLU A 54 -11.47 -20.41 0.59
CA GLU A 54 -11.06 -21.81 0.76
C GLU A 54 -11.26 -22.31 2.19
N TYR A 55 -10.93 -21.47 3.19
CA TYR A 55 -11.22 -21.78 4.59
C TYR A 55 -12.71 -21.98 4.84
N ARG A 56 -13.55 -21.04 4.36
CA ARG A 56 -15.03 -21.12 4.48
C ARG A 56 -15.58 -22.37 3.82
N LYS A 57 -15.10 -22.73 2.62
CA LYS A 57 -15.45 -23.98 1.93
C LYS A 57 -15.13 -25.21 2.78
N LYS A 58 -13.96 -25.27 3.42
CA LYS A 58 -13.57 -26.38 4.31
C LYS A 58 -14.49 -26.50 5.54
N LYS A 59 -15.07 -25.40 6.01
CA LYS A 59 -16.03 -25.36 7.13
C LYS A 59 -17.49 -25.50 6.68
N ASN A 60 -17.76 -25.79 5.39
CA ASN A 60 -19.10 -25.85 4.80
C ASN A 60 -19.91 -24.55 4.95
N ILE A 61 -19.23 -23.41 5.00
CA ILE A 61 -19.88 -22.08 5.03
C ILE A 61 -20.13 -21.66 3.58
N SER A 62 -21.41 -21.55 3.20
CA SER A 62 -21.82 -21.33 1.80
C SER A 62 -22.22 -19.89 1.48
N TYR A 63 -22.53 -19.08 2.48
CA TYR A 63 -22.97 -17.70 2.26
C TYR A 63 -21.79 -16.76 1.99
N ASP A 64 -22.05 -15.65 1.30
CA ASP A 64 -21.05 -14.63 0.99
C ASP A 64 -20.76 -13.77 2.22
N ILE A 65 -19.49 -13.66 2.59
CA ILE A 65 -19.04 -12.88 3.75
C ILE A 65 -19.41 -11.39 3.61
N GLN A 66 -19.49 -10.87 2.39
CA GLN A 66 -19.88 -9.49 2.15
C GLN A 66 -21.35 -9.23 2.46
N THR A 67 -22.20 -10.27 2.40
CA THR A 67 -23.64 -10.19 2.72
C THR A 67 -23.93 -10.31 4.22
N LEU A 68 -22.93 -10.64 5.03
CA LEU A 68 -23.09 -10.81 6.46
C LEU A 68 -23.36 -9.46 7.15
N ASN A 69 -24.47 -9.37 7.87
CA ASN A 69 -24.91 -8.17 8.59
C ASN A 69 -24.67 -8.23 10.10
N ASP A 70 -24.33 -9.41 10.63
CA ASP A 70 -23.95 -9.59 12.03
C ASP A 70 -22.45 -9.34 12.22
N LYS A 71 -22.13 -8.25 12.92
CA LYS A 71 -20.76 -7.86 13.23
C LYS A 71 -20.04 -8.88 14.13
N ASN A 72 -20.73 -9.45 15.11
CA ASN A 72 -20.10 -10.39 16.04
C ASN A 72 -19.78 -11.71 15.32
N GLN A 73 -20.68 -12.16 14.45
CA GLN A 73 -20.43 -13.33 13.61
C GLN A 73 -19.26 -13.07 12.65
N LEU A 74 -19.20 -11.90 12.02
CA LEU A 74 -18.09 -11.54 11.13
C LEU A 74 -16.75 -11.54 11.86
N GLU A 75 -16.70 -10.93 13.04
CA GLU A 75 -15.50 -10.88 13.87
C GLU A 75 -15.06 -12.27 14.29
N GLN A 76 -15.99 -13.11 14.75
CA GLN A 76 -15.69 -14.49 15.12
C GLN A 76 -15.12 -15.29 13.95
N GLU A 77 -15.74 -15.26 12.77
CA GLU A 77 -15.26 -16.02 11.61
C GLU A 77 -13.89 -15.56 11.13
N LEU A 78 -13.58 -14.26 11.23
CA LEU A 78 -12.25 -13.73 10.92
C LEU A 78 -11.22 -14.17 11.95
N CYS A 79 -11.55 -14.12 13.25
CA CYS A 79 -10.66 -14.60 14.31
C CYS A 79 -10.34 -16.09 14.16
N GLU A 80 -11.35 -16.92 13.88
CA GLU A 80 -11.17 -18.35 13.62
C GLU A 80 -10.30 -18.58 12.38
N PHE A 81 -10.52 -17.83 11.30
CA PHE A 81 -9.67 -17.88 10.11
C PHE A 81 -8.20 -17.57 10.44
N PHE A 82 -7.93 -16.51 11.19
CA PHE A 82 -6.55 -16.14 11.56
C PHE A 82 -5.90 -17.16 12.50
N ALA A 83 -6.68 -17.80 13.39
CA ALA A 83 -6.19 -18.85 14.27
C ALA A 83 -5.84 -20.14 13.52
N ASP A 84 -6.66 -20.50 12.51
CA ASP A 84 -6.46 -21.70 11.69
C ASP A 84 -5.48 -21.49 10.52
N MET A 85 -5.11 -20.25 10.21
CA MET A 85 -4.29 -19.90 9.03
C MET A 85 -2.87 -20.50 9.12
N LYS A 86 -2.54 -21.38 8.18
CA LYS A 86 -1.22 -22.00 8.04
C LYS A 86 -0.73 -21.91 6.61
N ARG A 87 0.60 -21.86 6.45
CA ARG A 87 1.25 -21.96 5.14
C ARG A 87 1.04 -23.36 4.55
N GLN A 88 1.32 -23.51 3.26
CA GLN A 88 1.22 -24.80 2.56
C GLN A 88 2.12 -25.90 3.18
N ASP A 89 3.24 -25.51 3.80
CA ASP A 89 4.15 -26.41 4.53
C ASP A 89 3.68 -26.69 5.98
N GLY A 90 2.47 -26.26 6.35
CA GLY A 90 1.89 -26.42 7.68
C GLY A 90 2.45 -25.49 8.74
N LYS A 91 3.44 -24.64 8.41
CA LYS A 91 4.07 -23.72 9.37
C LYS A 91 3.23 -22.47 9.58
N PRO A 92 3.38 -21.80 10.75
CA PRO A 92 2.75 -20.51 10.98
C PRO A 92 3.28 -19.46 9.99
N TYR A 93 2.43 -18.49 9.66
CA TYR A 93 2.85 -17.30 8.94
C TYR A 93 3.70 -16.39 9.83
N LYS A 94 4.59 -15.61 9.21
CA LYS A 94 5.29 -14.54 9.91
C LYS A 94 4.30 -13.43 10.30
N PRO A 95 4.52 -12.69 11.40
CA PRO A 95 3.63 -11.61 11.83
C PRO A 95 3.28 -10.61 10.73
N GLU A 96 4.24 -10.24 9.88
CA GLU A 96 4.05 -9.27 8.80
C GLU A 96 3.06 -9.78 7.73
N SER A 97 3.05 -11.09 7.50
CA SER A 97 2.08 -11.71 6.58
C SER A 97 0.67 -11.69 7.16
N ILE A 98 0.53 -11.87 8.48
CA ILE A 98 -0.76 -11.78 9.17
C ILE A 98 -1.29 -10.34 9.10
N VAL A 99 -0.44 -9.34 9.34
CA VAL A 99 -0.81 -7.91 9.21
C VAL A 99 -1.21 -7.58 7.77
N SER A 100 -0.50 -8.12 6.77
CA SER A 100 -0.87 -7.97 5.37
C SER A 100 -2.23 -8.58 5.07
N ALA A 101 -2.50 -9.79 5.58
CA ALA A 101 -3.79 -10.46 5.41
C ALA A 101 -4.93 -9.65 6.04
N TYR A 102 -4.75 -9.21 7.29
CA TYR A 102 -5.70 -8.35 7.99
C TYR A 102 -6.02 -7.07 7.19
N THR A 103 -5.00 -6.35 6.74
CA THR A 103 -5.18 -5.09 6.02
C THR A 103 -5.90 -5.29 4.69
N SER A 104 -5.59 -6.37 3.98
CA SER A 104 -6.25 -6.76 2.74
C SER A 104 -7.73 -7.12 2.96
N LEU A 105 -8.02 -7.98 3.94
CA LEU A 105 -9.39 -8.40 4.22
C LEU A 105 -10.24 -7.24 4.75
N ARG A 106 -9.68 -6.37 5.61
CA ARG A 106 -10.34 -5.16 6.06
C ARG A 106 -10.76 -4.27 4.89
N ARG A 107 -9.88 -4.08 3.91
CA ARG A 107 -10.18 -3.28 2.71
C ARG A 107 -11.30 -3.91 1.89
N TYR A 108 -11.17 -5.20 1.59
CA TYR A 108 -12.16 -5.95 0.83
C TYR A 108 -13.56 -5.93 1.48
N LEU A 109 -13.61 -6.05 2.81
CA LEU A 109 -14.87 -5.97 3.55
C LEU A 109 -15.38 -4.54 3.65
N PHE A 110 -14.52 -3.54 3.84
CA PHE A 110 -14.97 -2.15 3.88
C PHE A 110 -15.59 -1.68 2.56
N GLU A 111 -15.07 -2.15 1.43
CA GLU A 111 -15.57 -1.79 0.09
C GLU A 111 -16.89 -2.48 -0.30
N GLY A 112 -17.22 -3.62 0.33
CA GLY A 112 -18.36 -4.44 -0.09
C GLY A 112 -19.24 -5.01 1.03
N SER A 113 -18.98 -4.72 2.29
CA SER A 113 -19.77 -5.25 3.41
C SER A 113 -21.16 -4.63 3.47
N ALA A 114 -22.14 -5.45 3.83
CA ALA A 114 -23.49 -5.02 4.19
C ALA A 114 -23.54 -4.23 5.51
N ILE A 115 -22.50 -4.33 6.36
CA ILE A 115 -22.39 -3.58 7.61
C ILE A 115 -21.96 -2.15 7.27
N LYS A 116 -22.90 -1.21 7.36
CA LYS A 116 -22.63 0.22 7.25
C LYS A 116 -22.27 0.78 8.62
N ASN A 117 -21.23 1.60 8.68
CA ASN A 117 -20.91 2.40 9.87
C ASN A 117 -22.01 3.43 10.16
#